data_AF-A5B4Y0-F1
#
_entry.id   AF-A5B4Y0-F1
#
_cell.length_a   1.000
_cell.length_b   1.000
_cell.length_c   1.000
_cell.angle_alpha   90.00
_cell.angle_beta   90.00
_cell.angle_gamma   90.00
#
_symmetry.space_group_name_H-M   'P 1'
#
loop_
_entity.id
_entity.type
_entity.pdbx_description
1 polymer ?
#
loop_
_entity_poly.entity_id
_entity_poly.type
_entity_poly.pdbx_seq_one_letter_code
_entity_poly.pdbx_strand_id
1 'polypeptide(L)'
;MDLSTADMKRFLDLNEMKELRNDAYNNSNIVKQRLKRWHDQLVFHKEFQKGQRVLLYDSKLHIFLGKLKSRWIGLFTIQQVYSNGVVELLNSNNTRIFKVNGHCLKPFVEPFCEDKEEIILLEPHQA
;
A
#
# COMPACT_ATOMS: atom_id res chain seq x y z
N MET A 1 6.58 49.59 44.61
CA MET A 1 6.41 48.53 43.58
C MET A 1 7.73 48.38 42.88
N ASP A 2 8.39 47.24 43.04
CA ASP A 2 9.74 47.02 42.52
C ASP A 2 9.64 46.54 41.06
N LEU A 3 9.68 47.51 40.14
CA LEU A 3 9.43 47.32 38.70
C LEU A 3 10.36 46.26 38.08
N SER A 4 11.59 46.17 38.57
CA SER A 4 12.62 45.23 38.09
C SER A 4 12.20 43.76 38.22
N THR A 5 11.62 43.40 39.37
CA THR A 5 11.09 42.06 39.65
C THR A 5 9.89 41.70 38.78
N ALA A 6 9.01 42.67 38.50
CA ALA A 6 7.84 42.46 37.66
C ALA A 6 8.24 42.20 36.20
N ASP A 7 9.24 42.92 35.70
CA ASP A 7 9.77 42.74 34.35
C ASP A 7 10.46 41.38 34.18
N MET A 8 11.27 40.96 35.16
CA MET A 8 11.90 39.62 35.17
C MET A 8 10.86 38.51 35.18
N LYS A 9 9.82 38.63 36.01
CA LYS A 9 8.73 37.64 36.06
C LYS A 9 8.05 37.49 34.70
N ARG A 10 7.68 38.61 34.07
CA ARG A 10 7.05 38.60 32.73
C ARG A 10 7.95 37.96 31.67
N PHE A 11 9.26 38.21 31.72
CA PHE A 11 10.21 37.60 30.80
C PHE A 11 10.26 36.07 30.94
N LEU A 12 10.31 35.57 32.18
CA LEU A 12 10.30 34.14 32.47
C LEU A 12 8.99 33.49 32.03
N ASP A 13 7.84 34.09 32.36
CA ASP A 13 6.51 33.61 31.97
C ASP A 13 6.39 33.49 30.43
N LEU A 14 6.92 34.48 29.69
CA LEU A 14 6.91 34.47 28.23
C LEU A 14 7.82 33.37 27.64
N ASN A 15 8.97 33.12 28.26
CA ASN A 15 9.88 32.08 27.80
C ASN A 15 9.29 30.68 28.05
N GLU A 16 8.72 30.45 29.23
CA GLU A 16 8.03 29.21 29.57
C GLU A 16 6.88 28.92 28.58
N MET A 17 6.06 29.93 28.28
CA MET A 17 4.99 29.79 27.29
C MET A 17 5.50 29.44 25.89
N LYS A 18 6.68 29.95 25.51
CA LYS A 18 7.30 29.65 24.22
C LYS A 18 7.84 28.23 24.17
N GLU A 19 8.42 27.74 25.25
CA GLU A 19 8.89 26.36 25.39
C GLU A 19 7.72 25.38 25.29
N LEU A 20 6.62 25.61 26.02
CA LEU A 20 5.41 24.78 25.94
C LEU A 20 4.84 24.68 24.52
N ARG A 21 4.86 25.79 23.76
CA ARG A 21 4.43 25.79 22.35
C ARG A 21 5.37 24.97 21.46
N ASN A 22 6.68 25.11 21.66
CA ASN A 22 7.67 24.36 20.90
C ASN A 22 7.55 22.86 21.19
N ASP A 23 7.35 22.47 22.45
CA ASP A 23 7.16 21.09 22.85
C ASP A 23 5.90 20.49 22.25
N ALA A 24 4.78 21.23 22.26
CA ALA A 24 3.55 20.80 21.61
C ALA A 24 3.74 20.60 20.09
N TYR A 25 4.45 21.51 19.42
CA TYR A 25 4.74 21.41 17.99
C TYR A 25 5.64 20.21 17.67
N ASN A 26 6.72 20.04 18.44
CA ASN A 26 7.65 18.92 18.31
C ASN A 26 6.92 17.59 18.52
N ASN A 27 6.09 17.48 19.56
CA ASN A 27 5.31 16.29 19.83
C ASN A 27 4.31 15.99 18.69
N SER A 28 3.60 17.01 18.18
CA SER A 28 2.71 16.85 17.02
C SER A 28 3.45 16.33 15.79
N ASN A 29 4.64 16.85 15.51
CA ASN A 29 5.47 16.40 14.40
C ASN A 29 5.93 14.96 14.57
N ILE A 30 6.34 14.57 15.78
CA ILE A 30 6.73 13.20 16.10
C ILE A 30 5.57 12.24 15.86
N VAL A 31 4.36 12.57 16.30
CA VAL A 31 3.16 11.74 16.09
C VAL A 31 2.86 11.57 14.59
N LYS A 32 2.89 12.67 13.83
CA LYS A 32 2.70 12.62 12.37
C LYS A 32 3.74 11.77 11.67
N GLN A 33 5.00 11.89 12.06
CA GLN A 33 6.09 11.08 11.50
C GLN A 33 5.93 9.60 11.85
N ARG A 34 5.58 9.26 13.10
CA ARG A 34 5.32 7.88 13.52
C ARG A 34 4.17 7.27 12.72
N LEU A 35 3.07 8.00 12.58
CA LEU A 35 1.92 7.56 11.80
C LEU A 35 2.29 7.33 10.34
N LYS A 36 3.04 8.25 9.73
CA LYS A 36 3.54 8.09 8.36
C LYS A 36 4.40 6.84 8.21
N ARG A 37 5.38 6.63 9.12
CA ARG A 37 6.23 5.43 9.09
C ARG A 37 5.41 4.15 9.18
N TRP A 38 4.43 4.10 10.08
CA TRP A 38 3.56 2.93 10.21
C TRP A 38 2.69 2.69 8.97
N HIS A 39 2.14 3.75 8.39
CA HIS A 39 1.40 3.67 7.12
C HIS A 39 2.30 3.17 5.98
N ASP A 40 3.48 3.77 5.81
CA ASP A 40 4.40 3.42 4.74
C ASP A 40 4.93 1.98 4.89
N GLN A 41 5.06 1.47 6.12
CA GLN A 41 5.35 0.05 6.40
C GLN A 41 4.23 -0.89 5.94
N LEU A 42 2.97 -0.46 6.01
CA LEU A 42 1.81 -1.25 5.59
C LEU A 42 1.54 -1.17 4.09
N VAL A 43 2.06 -0.15 3.41
CA VAL A 43 1.97 -0.06 1.95
C VAL A 43 2.84 -1.15 1.34
N PHE A 44 2.21 -2.30 1.07
CA PHE A 44 2.88 -3.42 0.43
C PHE A 44 3.36 -3.01 -0.96
N HIS A 45 4.67 -3.10 -1.20
CA HIS A 45 5.23 -2.83 -2.53
C HIS A 45 4.84 -3.98 -3.47
N LYS A 46 3.97 -3.70 -4.43
CA LYS A 46 3.58 -4.67 -5.45
C LYS A 46 4.60 -4.57 -6.58
N GLU A 47 5.52 -5.52 -6.64
CA GLU A 47 6.41 -5.68 -7.77
C GLU A 47 5.72 -6.48 -8.87
N PHE A 48 5.84 -5.98 -10.10
CA PHE A 48 5.22 -6.58 -11.27
C PHE A 48 6.29 -6.99 -12.25
N GLN A 49 6.13 -8.17 -12.83
CA GLN A 49 7.03 -8.70 -13.85
C GLN A 49 6.30 -8.88 -15.19
N LYS A 50 7.05 -8.78 -16.30
CA LYS A 50 6.52 -9.07 -17.63
C LYS A 50 6.02 -10.52 -17.71
N GLY A 51 4.84 -10.72 -18.26
CA GLY A 51 4.18 -12.03 -18.39
C GLY A 51 3.33 -12.44 -17.19
N GLN A 52 3.34 -11.68 -16.09
CA GLN A 52 2.53 -11.98 -14.91
C GLN A 52 1.03 -11.72 -15.16
N ARG A 53 0.19 -12.60 -14.62
CA ARG A 53 -1.27 -12.45 -14.62
C ARG A 53 -1.73 -11.53 -13.48
N VAL A 54 -2.56 -10.56 -13.79
CA VAL A 54 -3.05 -9.55 -12.85
C VAL A 54 -4.53 -9.27 -13.05
N LEU A 55 -5.19 -8.84 -11.98
CA LEU A 55 -6.55 -8.32 -11.98
C LEU A 55 -6.50 -6.79 -11.98
N LEU A 56 -7.44 -6.16 -12.68
CA LEU A 56 -7.56 -4.70 -12.77
C LEU A 56 -8.73 -4.19 -11.92
N TYR A 57 -8.52 -3.12 -11.16
CA TYR A 57 -9.60 -2.49 -10.39
C TYR A 57 -10.51 -1.60 -11.25
N ASP A 58 -11.83 -1.80 -11.19
CA ASP A 58 -12.83 -0.90 -11.77
C ASP A 58 -13.21 0.22 -10.79
N SER A 59 -12.83 1.45 -11.10
CA SER A 59 -13.23 2.61 -10.31
C SER A 59 -14.69 3.01 -10.54
N LYS A 60 -15.30 2.70 -11.69
CA LYS A 60 -16.68 3.09 -12.01
C LYS A 60 -17.71 2.31 -11.19
N LEU A 61 -17.38 1.08 -10.81
CA LEU A 61 -18.21 0.25 -9.93
C LEU A 61 -18.23 0.72 -8.46
N HIS A 62 -17.50 1.79 -8.12
CA HIS A 62 -17.52 2.38 -6.77
C HIS A 62 -18.86 3.07 -6.42
N ILE A 63 -19.61 3.52 -7.44
CA ILE A 63 -20.80 4.38 -7.26
C ILE A 63 -22.06 3.56 -6.91
N PHE A 64 -22.07 2.24 -7.14
CA PHE A 64 -23.27 1.41 -6.94
C PHE A 64 -23.31 0.80 -5.53
N LEU A 65 -24.18 1.32 -4.66
CA LEU A 65 -24.42 0.83 -3.29
C LEU A 65 -25.26 -0.46 -3.22
N GLY A 66 -25.63 -1.05 -4.37
CA GLY A 66 -26.51 -2.22 -4.45
C GLY A 66 -25.84 -3.40 -5.15
N LYS A 67 -25.38 -4.38 -4.34
CA LYS A 67 -24.74 -5.68 -4.66
C LYS A 67 -23.22 -5.73 -4.49
N LEU A 68 -22.77 -6.71 -3.70
CA LEU A 68 -21.37 -7.15 -3.53
C LEU A 68 -20.83 -7.79 -4.82
N LYS A 69 -20.57 -6.98 -5.85
CA LYS A 69 -19.78 -7.43 -7.02
C LYS A 69 -18.30 -7.21 -6.73
N SER A 70 -17.46 -8.17 -7.11
CA SER A 70 -16.02 -7.97 -7.10
C SER A 70 -15.65 -6.79 -7.98
N ARG A 71 -14.96 -5.79 -7.43
CA ARG A 71 -14.49 -4.60 -8.17
C ARG A 71 -13.29 -4.91 -9.07
N TRP A 72 -12.78 -6.13 -9.02
CA TRP A 72 -11.68 -6.61 -9.85
C TRP A 72 -12.25 -7.15 -11.16
N ILE A 73 -11.85 -6.53 -12.26
CA ILE A 73 -12.14 -6.95 -13.63
C ILE A 73 -11.02 -7.86 -14.08
N GLY A 74 -11.40 -9.02 -14.62
CA GLY A 74 -10.68 -9.78 -15.64
C GLY A 74 -9.23 -10.19 -15.34
N LEU A 75 -8.79 -11.24 -16.03
CA LEU A 75 -7.38 -11.63 -16.06
C LEU A 75 -6.68 -10.91 -17.20
N PHE A 76 -5.64 -10.16 -16.86
CA PHE A 76 -4.78 -9.46 -17.80
C PHE A 76 -3.35 -9.95 -17.68
N THR A 77 -2.61 -9.92 -18.79
CA THR A 77 -1.18 -10.25 -18.80
C THR A 77 -0.37 -8.97 -18.89
N ILE A 78 0.67 -8.83 -18.07
CA ILE A 78 1.55 -7.67 -18.14
C ILE A 78 2.48 -7.79 -19.35
N GLN A 79 2.43 -6.82 -20.26
CA GLN A 79 3.31 -6.78 -21.42
C GLN A 79 4.63 -6.06 -21.11
N GLN A 80 4.55 -4.94 -20.40
CA GLN A 80 5.71 -4.13 -20.03
C GLN A 80 5.43 -3.37 -18.73
N VAL A 81 6.46 -3.27 -17.90
CA VAL A 81 6.47 -2.45 -16.68
C VAL A 81 7.49 -1.35 -16.89
N TYR A 82 7.08 -0.11 -16.63
CA TYR A 82 7.96 1.05 -16.70
C TYR A 82 8.47 1.41 -15.30
N SER A 83 9.65 2.04 -15.24
CA SER A 83 10.27 2.47 -13.97
C SER A 83 9.43 3.50 -13.20
N ASN A 84 8.51 4.19 -13.87
CA ASN A 84 7.58 5.16 -13.27
C ASN A 84 6.32 4.51 -12.65
N GLY A 85 6.21 3.18 -12.64
CA GLY A 85 5.07 2.45 -12.06
C GLY A 85 3.85 2.32 -12.99
N VAL A 86 3.96 2.79 -14.24
CA VAL A 86 2.95 2.52 -15.27
C VAL A 86 3.15 1.10 -15.81
N VAL A 87 2.05 0.39 -15.98
CA VAL A 87 2.03 -0.99 -16.47
C VAL A 87 1.18 -1.06 -17.74
N GLU A 88 1.71 -1.70 -18.77
CA GLU A 88 0.95 -2.05 -19.97
C GLU A 88 0.31 -3.42 -19.80
N LEU A 89 -1.02 -3.45 -19.92
CA LEU A 89 -1.81 -4.66 -19.84
C LEU A 89 -2.22 -5.14 -21.23
N LEU A 90 -2.20 -6.45 -21.40
CA LEU A 90 -2.73 -7.17 -22.54
C LEU A 90 -3.96 -7.98 -22.10
N ASN A 91 -5.06 -7.83 -22.84
CA ASN A 91 -6.27 -8.63 -22.64
C ASN A 91 -6.08 -10.07 -23.14
N SER A 92 -6.88 -11.02 -22.65
CA SER A 92 -6.86 -12.44 -23.05
C SER A 92 -6.99 -12.67 -24.56
N ASN A 93 -7.66 -11.77 -25.28
CA ASN A 93 -7.85 -11.85 -26.73
C ASN A 93 -6.70 -11.19 -27.53
N ASN A 94 -5.63 -10.74 -26.86
CA ASN A 94 -4.46 -10.05 -27.43
C ASN A 94 -4.75 -8.83 -28.32
N THR A 95 -5.95 -8.28 -28.29
CA THR A 95 -6.40 -7.27 -29.27
C THR A 95 -6.16 -5.83 -28.83
N ARG A 96 -6.05 -5.58 -27.52
CA ARG A 96 -5.92 -4.21 -26.96
C ARG A 96 -4.86 -4.17 -25.86
N ILE A 97 -3.97 -3.20 -26.00
CA ILE A 97 -2.98 -2.81 -25.02
C ILE A 97 -3.46 -1.49 -24.42
N PHE A 98 -3.43 -1.38 -23.09
CA PHE A 98 -3.73 -0.12 -22.43
C PHE A 98 -2.87 0.08 -21.19
N LYS A 99 -2.62 1.35 -20.86
CA LYS A 99 -1.73 1.77 -19.78
C LYS A 99 -2.53 2.04 -18.52
N VAL A 100 -2.08 1.47 -17.41
CA VAL A 100 -2.67 1.66 -16.08
C VAL A 100 -1.61 1.92 -15.04
N ASN A 101 -2.01 2.52 -13.92
CA ASN A 101 -1.15 2.63 -12.76
C ASN A 101 -1.07 1.28 -12.04
N GLY A 102 0.15 0.83 -11.69
CA GLY A 102 0.36 -0.41 -10.92
C GLY A 102 -0.40 -0.46 -9.59
N HIS A 103 -0.74 0.68 -9.00
CA HIS A 103 -1.54 0.72 -7.77
C HIS A 103 -2.94 0.10 -7.94
N CYS A 104 -3.51 0.20 -9.15
CA CYS A 104 -4.82 -0.35 -9.51
C CYS A 104 -4.79 -1.84 -9.86
N LEU A 105 -3.63 -2.49 -9.75
CA LEU A 105 -3.43 -3.89 -10.09
C LEU A 105 -3.32 -4.78 -8.85
N LYS A 106 -3.79 -6.01 -8.99
CA LYS A 106 -3.60 -7.08 -8.00
C LYS A 106 -3.00 -8.30 -8.70
N PRO A 107 -1.85 -8.82 -8.23
CA PRO A 107 -1.33 -10.12 -8.68
C PRO A 107 -2.41 -11.19 -8.58
N PHE A 108 -2.64 -11.91 -9.68
CA PHE A 108 -3.48 -13.09 -9.64
C PHE A 108 -2.63 -14.27 -9.18
N VAL A 109 -3.03 -14.88 -8.07
CA VAL A 109 -2.42 -16.13 -7.59
C VAL A 109 -3.24 -17.26 -8.20
N GLU A 110 -2.62 -18.00 -9.10
CA GLU A 110 -3.25 -19.17 -9.70
C GLU A 110 -3.41 -20.23 -8.60
N PRO A 111 -4.61 -20.77 -8.38
CA PRO A 111 -4.79 -21.86 -7.42
C PRO A 111 -3.93 -23.05 -7.88
N PHE A 112 -3.19 -23.64 -6.94
CA PHE A 112 -2.41 -24.85 -7.21
C PHE A 112 -3.32 -25.91 -7.83
N CYS A 113 -2.91 -26.44 -8.98
CA CYS A 113 -3.56 -27.56 -9.63
C CYS A 113 -2.96 -28.83 -9.01
N GLU A 114 -3.73 -29.55 -8.20
CA GLU A 114 -3.30 -30.78 -7.49
C GLU A 114 -3.15 -32.02 -8.41
N ASP A 115 -3.19 -31.86 -9.74
CA ASP A 115 -3.32 -33.01 -10.65
C ASP A 115 -2.00 -33.72 -11.02
N LYS A 116 -0.87 -33.50 -10.31
CA LYS A 116 0.42 -34.13 -10.67
C LYS A 116 1.33 -34.58 -9.52
N GLU A 117 0.82 -34.71 -8.30
CA GLU A 117 1.54 -35.45 -7.27
C GLU A 117 1.05 -36.90 -7.26
N GLU A 118 1.57 -37.72 -8.18
CA GLU A 118 1.63 -39.16 -7.96
C GLU A 118 2.53 -39.38 -6.74
N ILE A 119 1.92 -39.45 -5.57
CA ILE A 119 2.57 -39.84 -4.33
C ILE A 119 3.07 -41.28 -4.54
N ILE A 120 4.36 -41.45 -4.85
CA ILE A 120 5.00 -42.77 -4.88
C ILE A 120 5.07 -43.25 -3.43
N LEU A 121 4.02 -43.95 -3.00
CA LEU A 121 4.01 -44.75 -1.77
C LEU A 121 4.97 -45.92 -1.99
N LEU A 122 6.24 -45.73 -1.60
CA LEU A 122 7.18 -46.83 -1.44
C LEU A 122 6.68 -47.70 -0.29
N GLU A 123 6.13 -48.87 -0.61
CA GLU A 123 5.75 -49.85 0.40
C GLU A 123 6.98 -50.26 1.23
N PRO A 124 6.83 -50.43 2.56
CA PRO A 124 7.94 -50.79 3.41
C PRO A 124 8.39 -52.21 3.07
N HIS A 125 9.68 -52.35 2.76
CA HIS A 125 10.34 -53.63 2.62
C HIS A 125 10.11 -54.47 3.88
N GLN A 126 9.38 -55.58 3.75
CA GLN A 126 9.25 -56.59 4.79
C GLN A 126 10.59 -57.30 4.95
N ALA A 127 11.13 -57.28 6.17
CA ALA A 127 12.28 -58.07 6.60
C ALA A 127 11.86 -59.47 7.02
#